data_AF-A0AB38FK56-F1
#
_entry.id   AF-A0AB38FK56-F1
#
_cell.length_a   1.000
_cell.length_b   1.000
_cell.length_c   1.000
_cell.angle_alpha   90.00
_cell.angle_beta   90.00
_cell.angle_gamma   90.00
#
_symmetry.space_group_name_H-M   'P 1'
#
loop_
_entity.id
_entity.type
_entity.pdbx_description
1 polymer ?
#
loop_
_entity_poly.entity_id
_entity_poly.type
_entity_poly.pdbx_seq_one_letter_code
_entity_poly.pdbx_strand_id
1 'polypeptide(L)'
;MIRRIVAAASIAFAAAAVPLVGPAPFAVAAPGDTYISNPPAKPTDQSFCDDQAALANNLASKGDFARADGVVSAANMSGCRIYTFPSP
;
A
#
# COMPACT_ATOMS: atom_id res chain seq x y z
N MET A 1 -38.16 22.25 -45.99
CA MET A 1 -38.47 21.39 -44.82
C MET A 1 -37.16 21.11 -44.07
N ILE A 2 -37.12 21.53 -42.80
CA ILE A 2 -36.37 20.96 -41.67
C ILE A 2 -34.85 20.75 -41.84
N ARG A 3 -34.04 21.55 -41.12
CA ARG A 3 -32.93 20.99 -40.33
C ARG A 3 -32.90 21.61 -38.95
N ARG A 4 -33.13 20.73 -37.98
CA ARG A 4 -33.29 21.00 -36.55
C ARG A 4 -31.92 21.26 -35.90
N ILE A 5 -32.00 22.14 -34.91
CA ILE A 5 -31.02 22.49 -33.89
C ILE A 5 -30.42 21.22 -33.26
N VAL A 6 -29.10 21.16 -33.14
CA VAL A 6 -28.44 20.22 -32.21
C VAL A 6 -27.81 21.06 -31.11
N ALA A 7 -28.50 21.10 -29.97
CA ALA A 7 -27.99 21.67 -28.73
C ALA A 7 -26.83 20.79 -28.23
N ALA A 8 -25.69 21.41 -27.96
CA ALA A 8 -24.56 20.74 -27.32
C ALA A 8 -24.92 20.40 -25.87
N ALA A 9 -25.13 19.11 -25.60
CA ALA A 9 -25.28 18.59 -24.25
C ALA A 9 -23.89 18.51 -23.61
N SER A 10 -23.55 19.50 -22.79
CA SER A 10 -22.38 19.47 -21.91
C SER A 10 -22.63 18.44 -20.81
N ILE A 11 -22.13 17.22 -20.99
CA ILE A 11 -22.13 16.19 -19.95
C ILE A 11 -21.10 16.64 -18.91
N ALA A 12 -21.57 17.19 -17.79
CA ALA A 12 -20.76 17.41 -16.62
C ALA A 12 -20.26 16.04 -16.12
N PHE A 13 -18.95 15.83 -16.17
CA PHE A 13 -18.32 14.67 -15.56
C PHE A 13 -18.60 14.72 -14.06
N ALA A 14 -19.49 13.83 -13.61
CA ALA A 14 -19.59 13.50 -12.20
C ALA A 14 -18.20 13.03 -11.76
N ALA A 15 -17.57 13.79 -10.86
CA ALA A 15 -16.37 13.37 -10.18
C ALA A 15 -16.72 12.09 -9.41
N ALA A 16 -16.40 10.95 -10.03
CA ALA A 16 -16.47 9.67 -9.38
C ALA A 16 -15.60 9.76 -8.13
N ALA A 17 -16.23 9.64 -6.97
CA ALA A 17 -15.52 9.33 -5.73
C ALA A 17 -14.79 8.01 -5.96
N VAL A 18 -13.51 8.10 -6.32
CA VAL A 18 -12.62 6.95 -6.38
C VAL A 18 -12.60 6.37 -4.97
N PRO A 19 -12.92 5.08 -4.77
CA PRO A 19 -12.67 4.46 -3.48
C PRO A 19 -11.16 4.58 -3.24
N LEU A 20 -10.75 5.23 -2.15
CA LEU A 20 -9.38 5.33 -1.63
C LEU A 20 -8.83 3.96 -1.18
N VAL A 21 -9.20 2.88 -1.87
CA VAL A 21 -8.69 1.52 -1.68
C VAL A 21 -7.99 1.14 -2.98
N GLY A 22 -6.92 1.87 -3.30
CA GLY A 22 -5.88 1.30 -4.15
C GLY A 22 -5.25 0.11 -3.41
N PRO A 23 -4.70 -0.90 -4.12
CA PRO A 23 -3.86 -1.90 -3.47
C PRO A 23 -2.84 -1.12 -2.62
N ALA A 24 -2.84 -1.37 -1.31
CA ALA A 24 -1.93 -0.68 -0.41
C ALA A 24 -0.53 -0.77 -1.05
N PRO A 25 0.17 0.36 -1.28
CA PRO A 25 1.51 0.31 -1.81
C PRO A 25 2.26 -0.66 -0.90
N PHE A 26 2.69 -1.78 -1.47
CA PHE A 26 3.55 -2.73 -0.78
C PHE A 26 4.69 -1.90 -0.21
N ALA A 27 4.96 -2.03 1.09
CA ALA A 27 6.02 -1.24 1.68
C ALA A 27 7.32 -1.69 1.03
N VAL A 28 7.95 -0.77 0.31
CA VAL A 28 9.31 -0.93 -0.22
C VAL A 28 10.17 0.01 0.60
N ALA A 29 11.20 -0.54 1.24
CA ALA A 29 12.19 0.27 1.92
C ALA A 29 13.20 0.81 0.90
N ALA A 30 13.35 2.13 0.81
CA ALA A 30 14.56 2.69 0.25
C ALA A 30 15.75 2.44 1.21
N PRO A 31 17.01 2.52 0.73
CA PRO A 31 18.16 2.51 1.63
C PRO A 31 18.04 3.63 2.68
N GLY A 32 18.02 3.24 3.96
CA GLY A 32 17.79 4.17 5.08
C GLY A 32 16.36 4.18 5.61
N ASP A 33 15.41 3.44 5.02
CA ASP A 33 14.07 3.26 5.57
C ASP A 33 13.99 2.06 6.53
N THR A 34 13.01 2.10 7.43
CA THR A 34 12.65 1.02 8.37
C THR A 34 11.22 0.56 8.13
N TYR A 35 10.98 -0.75 8.18
CA TYR A 35 9.67 -1.37 8.20
C TYR A 35 9.03 -1.30 9.59
N ILE A 36 7.79 -0.81 9.66
CA ILE A 36 7.02 -0.68 10.90
C ILE A 36 5.66 -1.36 10.73
N SER A 37 5.34 -2.25 11.66
CA SER A 37 4.04 -2.92 11.76
C SER A 37 3.03 -2.02 12.49
N ASN A 38 1.91 -1.73 11.84
CA ASN A 38 0.75 -1.08 12.44
C ASN A 38 -0.30 -2.13 12.84
N PRO A 39 -1.28 -1.76 13.70
CA PRO A 39 -2.37 -2.65 14.07
C PRO A 39 -3.02 -3.32 12.86
N PRO A 40 -2.94 -4.66 12.75
CA PRO A 40 -3.52 -5.41 11.64
C PRO A 40 -5.05 -5.47 11.77
N ALA A 41 -5.72 -5.97 10.74
CA ALA A 41 -7.18 -6.12 10.75
C ALA A 41 -7.67 -7.07 11.86
N LYS A 42 -6.86 -8.06 12.23
CA LYS A 42 -7.10 -8.98 13.33
C LYS A 42 -6.09 -8.75 14.45
N PRO A 43 -6.49 -8.22 15.62
CA PRO A 43 -5.55 -7.90 16.69
C PRO A 43 -4.72 -9.10 17.19
N THR A 44 -5.22 -10.32 17.03
CA THR A 44 -4.50 -11.56 17.37
C THR A 44 -3.25 -11.78 16.55
N ASP A 45 -3.16 -11.18 15.37
CA ASP A 45 -2.07 -11.38 14.41
C ASP A 45 -0.94 -10.36 14.60
N GLN A 46 -1.06 -9.47 15.59
CA GLN A 46 -0.09 -8.40 15.84
C GLN A 46 1.35 -8.93 15.98
N SER A 47 1.55 -9.94 16.83
CA SER A 47 2.88 -10.53 17.06
C SER A 47 3.50 -11.07 15.78
N PHE A 48 2.72 -11.77 14.96
CA PHE A 48 3.15 -12.26 13.66
C PHE A 48 3.56 -11.10 12.75
N CYS A 49 2.75 -10.04 12.65
CA CYS A 49 3.06 -8.89 11.81
C CYS A 49 4.30 -8.12 12.30
N ASP A 50 4.52 -8.05 13.61
CA ASP A 50 5.72 -7.45 14.21
C ASP A 50 6.97 -8.27 13.86
N ASP A 51 6.88 -9.61 13.93
CA ASP A 51 7.96 -10.51 13.53
C ASP A 51 8.29 -10.38 12.03
N GLN A 52 7.28 -10.22 11.17
CA GLN A 52 7.50 -9.99 9.74
C GLN A 52 8.22 -8.66 9.47
N ALA A 53 7.84 -7.58 10.17
CA ALA A 53 8.52 -6.30 10.06
C ALA A 53 9.98 -6.38 10.57
N ALA A 54 10.21 -7.07 11.69
CA ALA A 54 11.55 -7.30 12.23
C ALA A 54 12.43 -8.12 11.27
N LEU A 55 11.88 -9.18 10.66
CA LEU A 55 12.56 -9.99 9.65
C LEU A 55 12.95 -9.14 8.43
N ALA A 56 12.01 -8.35 7.91
CA ALA A 56 12.25 -7.46 6.78
C ALA A 56 13.37 -6.43 7.07
N ASN A 57 13.37 -5.84 8.27
CA ASN A 57 14.45 -4.94 8.70
C ASN A 57 15.81 -5.65 8.79
N ASN A 58 15.84 -6.92 9.24
CA ASN A 58 17.07 -7.70 9.31
C ASN A 58 17.62 -8.06 7.92
N LEU A 59 16.74 -8.26 6.94
CA LEU A 59 17.11 -8.49 5.54
C LEU A 59 17.62 -7.19 4.90
N ALA A 60 16.91 -6.08 5.11
CA ALA A 60 17.30 -4.77 4.61
C ALA A 60 18.66 -4.30 5.17
N SER A 61 18.94 -4.56 6.46
CA SER A 61 20.24 -4.21 7.08
C SER A 61 21.42 -5.02 6.50
N LYS A 62 21.14 -6.16 5.85
CA LYS A 62 22.12 -6.96 5.12
C LYS A 62 22.20 -6.59 3.62
N GLY A 63 21.43 -5.61 3.18
CA GLY A 63 21.32 -5.18 1.78
C GLY A 63 20.41 -6.07 0.92
N ASP A 64 19.67 -7.00 1.50
CA ASP A 64 18.74 -7.90 0.78
C ASP A 64 17.33 -7.30 0.70
N PHE A 65 17.22 -6.15 0.03
CA PHE A 65 15.98 -5.36 -0.06
C PHE A 65 14.87 -6.13 -0.80
N ALA A 66 15.21 -6.86 -1.87
CA ALA A 66 14.23 -7.62 -2.64
C ALA A 66 13.54 -8.71 -1.79
N ARG A 67 14.28 -9.37 -0.89
CA ARG A 67 13.66 -10.31 0.05
C ARG A 67 12.87 -9.61 1.14
N ALA A 68 13.35 -8.47 1.64
CA ALA A 68 12.61 -7.67 2.62
C ALA A 68 11.23 -7.26 2.07
N ASP A 69 11.21 -6.73 0.84
CA ASP A 69 9.98 -6.37 0.12
C ASP A 69 9.05 -7.58 -0.05
N GLY A 70 9.60 -8.75 -0.38
CA GLY A 70 8.86 -9.99 -0.54
C GLY A 70 8.18 -10.46 0.75
N VAL A 71 8.91 -10.42 1.88
CA VAL A 71 8.36 -10.74 3.22
C VAL A 71 7.20 -9.83 3.55
N VAL A 72 7.38 -8.52 3.38
CA VAL A 72 6.35 -7.54 3.72
C VAL A 72 5.14 -7.62 2.80
N SER A 73 5.37 -7.83 1.50
CA SER A 73 4.29 -8.04 0.53
C SER A 73 3.45 -9.26 0.89
N ALA A 74 4.08 -10.38 1.23
CA ALA A 74 3.38 -11.59 1.64
C ALA A 74 2.61 -11.39 2.96
N ALA A 75 3.24 -10.76 3.94
CA ALA A 75 2.62 -10.44 5.23
C ALA A 75 1.40 -9.52 5.05
N ASN A 76 1.52 -8.46 4.26
CA ASN A 76 0.42 -7.53 3.99
C ASN A 76 -0.73 -8.21 3.22
N MET A 77 -0.43 -9.12 2.27
CA MET A 77 -1.46 -9.94 1.62
C MET A 77 -2.19 -10.87 2.61
N SER A 78 -1.52 -11.31 3.68
CA SER A 78 -2.13 -12.13 4.74
C SER A 78 -2.92 -11.33 5.78
N GLY A 79 -2.91 -9.99 5.70
CA GLY A 79 -3.68 -9.11 6.59
C GLY A 79 -2.86 -8.25 7.55
N CYS A 80 -1.53 -8.30 7.46
CA CYS A 80 -0.67 -7.34 8.14
C CYS A 80 -0.77 -5.94 7.52
N ARG A 81 -0.33 -4.94 8.29
CA ARG A 81 -0.30 -3.54 7.87
C ARG A 81 1.09 -2.96 8.15
N ILE A 82 2.07 -3.40 7.35
CA ILE A 82 3.46 -2.98 7.46
C ILE A 82 3.74 -1.88 6.44
N TYR A 83 4.41 -0.81 6.89
CA TYR A 83 4.75 0.38 6.12
C TYR A 83 6.24 0.73 6.27
N THR A 84 6.78 1.57 5.39
CA THR A 84 8.16 2.06 5.44
C THR A 84 8.23 3.53 5.85
N PHE A 85 9.23 3.87 6.64
CA PHE A 85 9.50 5.24 7.09
C PHE A 85 11.00 5.52 7.07
N PRO A 86 11.43 6.76 6.77
CA PRO A 86 12.82 7.16 6.91
C PRO A 86 13.32 6.89 8.33
N SER A 87 14.45 6.19 8.46
CA SER A 87 15.08 5.96 9.76
C SER A 87 15.71 7.27 10.26
N PRO A 88 15.61 7.58 11.56
CA PRO A 88 16.24 8.77 12.15
C PRO A 88 17.77 8.74 12.11
#